data_AF-A0A5Q0Q895-F1
#
_entry.id   AF-A0A5Q0Q895-F1
#
_cell.length_a   1.000
_cell.length_b   1.000
_cell.length_c   1.000
_cell.angle_alpha   90.00
_cell.angle_beta   90.00
_cell.angle_gamma   90.00
#
_symmetry.space_group_name_H-M   'P 1'
#
loop_
_entity.id
_entity.type
_entity.pdbx_description
1 polymer ?
#
loop_
_entity_poly.entity_id
_entity_poly.type
_entity_poly.pdbx_seq_one_letter_code
_entity_poly.pdbx_strand_id
1 'polypeptide(L)'
;MGKRLLFLLAIFLPIISFAQSTEGSPRTNESVAIAKNFINDMADLDVALDVILSEKVIVNKPNNELYDYLEASLQEIRINLLSKDIEEIQYKRFNELPRKEVRDIDPEGKLVENMIFLYYKNRLLTSLYVEDGKIASFTLVSKGNELAHFVTY
;
A
#
# COMPACT_ATOMS: atom_id res chain seq x y z
N MET A 1 7.05 -5.02 76.50
CA MET A 1 6.32 -5.83 75.49
C MET A 1 6.19 -4.99 74.24
N GLY A 2 7.09 -5.20 73.28
CA GLY A 2 7.31 -4.28 72.18
C GLY A 2 7.18 -4.94 70.82
N LYS A 3 6.56 -4.18 69.93
CA LYS A 3 6.66 -4.20 68.47
C LYS A 3 5.71 -5.14 67.71
N ARG A 4 4.62 -4.51 67.26
CA ARG A 4 3.92 -4.82 66.00
C ARG A 4 4.88 -4.69 64.81
N LEU A 5 4.50 -5.36 63.72
CA LEU A 5 4.73 -5.04 62.30
C LEU A 5 5.58 -6.07 61.53
N LEU A 6 5.18 -6.24 60.26
CA LEU A 6 5.73 -7.05 59.16
C LEU A 6 5.12 -8.47 59.04
N PHE A 7 4.59 -8.92 57.89
CA PHE A 7 4.90 -8.60 56.49
C PHE A 7 3.63 -8.56 55.63
N LEU A 8 3.40 -7.43 54.98
CA LEU A 8 2.51 -7.29 53.81
C LEU A 8 3.47 -7.04 52.63
N LEU A 9 3.84 -8.09 51.89
CA LEU A 9 4.58 -7.94 50.64
C LEU A 9 4.39 -9.14 49.72
N ALA A 10 3.23 -9.20 49.09
CA ALA A 10 3.04 -9.88 47.83
C ALA A 10 2.24 -8.92 46.94
N ILE A 11 2.47 -8.96 45.63
CA ILE A 11 1.94 -8.05 44.59
C ILE A 11 2.89 -6.89 44.26
N PHE A 12 4.00 -7.21 43.59
CA PHE A 12 4.54 -6.40 42.49
C PHE A 12 5.24 -7.34 41.51
N LEU A 13 4.45 -8.06 40.71
CA LEU A 13 4.94 -8.61 39.44
C LEU A 13 4.75 -7.52 38.39
N PRO A 14 5.81 -6.99 37.75
CA PRO A 14 5.62 -6.18 36.57
C PRO A 14 5.16 -7.10 35.45
N ILE A 15 3.94 -6.87 34.96
CA ILE A 15 3.48 -7.41 33.69
C ILE A 15 4.34 -6.73 32.63
N ILE A 16 5.38 -7.41 32.16
CA ILE A 16 6.19 -6.95 31.04
C ILE A 16 5.31 -7.11 29.79
N SER A 17 4.44 -6.15 29.54
CA SER A 17 3.78 -5.98 28.25
C SER A 17 4.83 -5.49 27.27
N PHE A 18 5.42 -6.41 26.51
CA PHE A 18 6.07 -6.06 25.24
C PHE A 18 4.97 -5.62 24.27
N ALA A 19 4.61 -4.34 24.32
CA ALA A 19 3.99 -3.68 23.18
C ALA A 19 5.10 -3.52 22.12
N GLN A 20 5.26 -4.51 21.23
CA GLN A 20 5.95 -4.24 19.97
C GLN A 20 5.05 -3.29 19.19
N SER A 21 5.33 -1.99 19.28
CA SER A 21 4.90 -1.05 18.24
C SER A 21 5.53 -1.53 16.95
N THR A 22 4.69 -1.98 16.00
CA THR A 22 5.10 -2.28 14.64
C THR A 22 5.49 -0.96 13.96
N GLU A 23 6.61 -0.37 14.35
CA GLU A 23 7.27 0.65 13.54
C GLU A 23 7.58 -0.04 12.20
N GLY A 24 6.83 0.34 11.16
CA GLY A 24 7.05 -0.18 9.82
C GLY A 24 8.52 0.03 9.43
N SER A 25 9.09 -0.92 8.69
CA SER A 25 10.42 -0.76 8.10
C SER A 25 10.49 0.61 7.39
N PRO A 26 11.62 1.34 7.48
CA PRO A 26 11.78 2.64 6.80
C PRO A 26 11.37 2.62 5.33
N ARG A 27 11.64 1.51 4.63
CA ARG A 27 11.23 1.27 3.24
C ARG A 27 9.72 1.24 3.05
N THR A 28 9.00 0.68 4.00
CA THR A 28 7.53 0.59 3.96
C THR A 28 6.88 1.98 4.06
N ASN A 29 7.41 2.85 4.91
CA ASN A 29 6.89 4.22 5.04
C ASN A 29 7.15 5.03 3.76
N GLU A 30 8.27 4.77 3.10
CA GLU A 30 8.61 5.35 1.80
C GLU A 30 7.61 4.92 0.70
N SER A 31 7.29 3.63 0.59
CA SER A 31 6.31 3.15 -0.40
C SER A 31 4.92 3.77 -0.22
N VAL A 32 4.47 3.94 1.03
CA VAL A 32 3.20 4.63 1.31
C VAL A 32 3.27 6.11 0.89
N ALA A 33 4.39 6.79 1.15
CA ALA A 33 4.56 8.18 0.74
C ALA A 33 4.57 8.34 -0.79
N ILE A 34 5.24 7.44 -1.50
CA ILE A 34 5.25 7.40 -2.98
C ILE A 34 3.84 7.17 -3.51
N ALA A 35 3.10 6.20 -2.95
CA ALA A 35 1.71 5.93 -3.33
C ALA A 35 0.81 7.15 -3.11
N LYS A 36 0.95 7.86 -1.98
CA LYS A 36 0.19 9.08 -1.70
C LYS A 36 0.49 10.19 -2.71
N ASN A 37 1.77 10.43 -2.99
CA ASN A 37 2.18 11.44 -3.96
C ASN A 37 1.63 11.11 -5.35
N PHE A 38 1.73 9.86 -5.78
CA PHE A 38 1.15 9.40 -7.04
C PHE A 38 -0.36 9.66 -7.11
N ILE A 39 -1.13 9.35 -6.06
CA ILE A 39 -2.58 9.58 -6.05
C ILE A 39 -2.94 11.06 -6.02
N ASN A 40 -2.17 11.89 -5.32
CA ASN A 40 -2.36 13.33 -5.34
C ASN A 40 -2.17 13.89 -6.76
N ASP A 41 -1.10 13.50 -7.44
CA ASP A 41 -0.86 13.90 -8.84
C ASP A 41 -1.97 13.37 -9.77
N MET A 42 -2.45 12.14 -9.53
CA MET A 42 -3.57 11.56 -10.29
C MET A 42 -4.89 12.31 -10.09
N ALA A 43 -5.11 12.87 -8.91
CA ALA A 43 -6.30 13.65 -8.57
C ALA A 43 -6.22 15.10 -9.05
N ASP A 44 -5.02 15.60 -9.36
CA ASP A 44 -4.81 16.92 -9.94
C ASP A 44 -5.09 16.90 -11.45
N LEU A 45 -6.10 17.68 -11.86
CA LEU A 45 -6.51 17.79 -13.26
C LEU A 45 -5.60 18.70 -14.09
N ASP A 46 -4.77 19.51 -13.44
CA ASP A 46 -3.80 20.38 -14.12
C ASP A 46 -2.54 19.60 -14.54
N VAL A 47 -2.33 18.39 -14.00
CA VAL A 47 -1.23 17.50 -14.39
C VAL A 47 -1.69 16.53 -15.48
N ALA A 48 -1.03 16.57 -16.65
CA ALA A 48 -1.32 15.66 -17.74
C ALA A 48 -0.89 14.21 -17.42
N LEU A 49 -1.62 13.22 -17.94
CA LEU A 49 -1.36 11.81 -17.62
C LEU A 49 -0.05 11.28 -18.18
N ASP A 50 0.35 11.74 -19.36
CA ASP A 50 1.64 11.45 -19.98
C ASP A 50 2.82 11.93 -19.11
N VAL A 51 2.66 13.09 -18.45
CA VAL A 51 3.61 13.60 -17.45
C VAL A 51 3.67 12.68 -16.23
N ILE A 52 2.52 12.30 -15.67
CA ILE A 52 2.48 11.36 -14.53
C ILE A 52 3.11 10.02 -14.89
N LEU A 53 2.79 9.49 -16.07
CA LEU A 53 3.34 8.24 -16.59
C LEU A 53 4.87 8.31 -16.71
N SER A 54 5.39 9.39 -17.27
CA SER A 54 6.84 9.62 -17.42
C SER A 54 7.57 9.79 -16.07
N GLU A 55 6.99 10.57 -15.16
CA GLU A 55 7.66 10.93 -13.91
C GLU A 55 7.53 9.86 -12.83
N LYS A 56 6.35 9.24 -12.72
CA LYS A 56 5.98 8.43 -11.55
C LYS A 56 5.98 6.94 -11.83
N VAL A 57 5.98 6.49 -13.08
CA VAL A 57 5.84 5.07 -13.43
C VAL A 57 7.15 4.52 -14.02
N ILE A 58 7.49 3.28 -13.68
CA ILE A 58 8.57 2.51 -14.31
C ILE A 58 7.97 1.76 -15.50
N VAL A 59 8.55 1.95 -16.67
CA VAL A 59 8.19 1.25 -17.90
C VAL A 59 9.45 0.63 -18.50
N ASN A 60 9.56 -0.69 -18.43
CA ASN A 60 10.68 -1.44 -18.97
C ASN A 60 10.40 -1.80 -20.43
N LYS A 61 11.36 -1.51 -21.31
CA LYS A 61 11.22 -1.74 -22.77
C LYS A 61 9.98 -1.00 -23.35
N PRO A 62 9.98 0.34 -23.24
CA PRO A 62 8.88 1.16 -23.71
C PRO A 62 8.56 0.91 -25.19
N ASN A 63 7.27 0.87 -25.52
CA ASN A 63 6.77 0.92 -26.88
C ASN A 63 5.44 1.68 -26.90
N ASN A 64 5.02 2.15 -28.07
CA ASN A 64 3.84 3.02 -28.20
C ASN A 64 2.55 2.32 -27.73
N GLU A 65 2.36 1.05 -28.08
CA GLU A 65 1.16 0.30 -27.67
C GLU A 65 1.07 0.14 -26.14
N LEU A 66 2.21 -0.10 -25.49
CA LEU A 66 2.27 -0.15 -24.02
C LEU A 66 1.98 1.21 -23.41
N TYR A 67 2.54 2.30 -23.93
CA TYR A 67 2.24 3.64 -23.43
C TYR A 67 0.76 4.01 -23.58
N ASP A 68 0.16 3.74 -24.74
CA ASP A 68 -1.26 3.96 -24.99
C ASP A 68 -2.13 3.17 -23.99
N TYR A 69 -1.77 1.90 -23.73
CA TYR A 69 -2.43 1.07 -22.73
C TYR A 69 -2.31 1.62 -21.31
N LEU A 70 -1.10 2.05 -20.91
CA LEU A 70 -0.84 2.57 -19.58
C LEU A 70 -1.54 3.91 -19.36
N GLU A 71 -1.54 4.79 -20.34
CA GLU A 71 -2.25 6.07 -20.28
C GLU A 71 -3.76 5.86 -20.13
N ALA A 72 -4.35 4.94 -20.90
CA ALA A 72 -5.76 4.57 -20.74
C ALA A 72 -6.05 4.01 -19.34
N SER A 73 -5.17 3.16 -18.80
CA SER A 73 -5.31 2.61 -17.45
C SER A 73 -5.21 3.67 -16.37
N LEU A 74 -4.29 4.65 -16.52
CA LEU A 74 -4.20 5.80 -15.63
C LEU A 74 -5.48 6.66 -15.72
N GLN A 75 -6.00 6.88 -16.92
CA GLN A 75 -7.25 7.63 -17.11
C GLN A 75 -8.43 6.98 -16.36
N GLU A 76 -8.55 5.65 -16.36
CA GLU A 76 -9.56 4.93 -15.58
C GLU A 76 -9.40 5.17 -14.07
N ILE A 77 -8.16 5.10 -13.56
CA ILE A 77 -7.87 5.39 -12.15
C ILE A 77 -8.26 6.83 -11.81
N ARG A 78 -7.87 7.82 -12.63
CA ARG A 78 -8.20 9.24 -12.45
C ARG A 78 -9.71 9.46 -12.41
N ILE A 79 -10.45 8.91 -13.36
CA ILE A 79 -11.92 9.02 -13.39
C ILE A 79 -12.53 8.46 -12.10
N ASN A 80 -12.02 7.33 -11.60
CA ASN A 80 -12.50 6.72 -10.36
C ASN A 80 -12.22 7.61 -9.14
N LEU A 81 -11.07 8.29 -9.12
CA LEU A 81 -10.66 9.23 -8.07
C LEU A 81 -11.49 10.53 -8.06
N LEU A 82 -11.85 11.10 -9.21
CA LEU A 82 -12.62 12.36 -9.30
C LEU A 82 -13.98 12.32 -8.59
N SER A 83 -14.53 11.13 -8.37
CA SER A 83 -15.79 10.93 -7.66
C SER A 83 -15.64 10.76 -6.14
N LYS A 84 -14.43 10.91 -5.60
CA LYS A 84 -14.07 10.55 -4.23
C LYS A 84 -13.37 11.69 -3.52
N ASP A 85 -13.51 11.70 -2.20
CA ASP A 85 -12.68 12.51 -1.34
C ASP A 85 -11.32 11.82 -1.16
N ILE A 86 -10.25 12.45 -1.63
CA ILE A 86 -8.89 11.93 -1.58
C ILE A 86 -8.41 11.78 -0.13
N GLU A 87 -8.88 12.65 0.78
CA GLU A 87 -8.51 12.59 2.20
C GLU A 87 -9.09 11.35 2.91
N GLU A 88 -10.20 10.80 2.40
CA GLU A 88 -10.80 9.57 2.90
C GLU A 88 -10.14 8.28 2.36
N ILE A 89 -9.19 8.39 1.42
CA ILE A 89 -8.51 7.21 0.86
C ILE A 89 -7.60 6.58 1.91
N GLN A 90 -7.85 5.30 2.17
CA GLN A 90 -7.04 4.47 3.06
C GLN A 90 -5.95 3.76 2.27
N TYR A 91 -4.71 3.89 2.73
CA TYR A 91 -3.56 3.19 2.18
C TYR A 91 -3.24 2.04 3.11
N LYS A 92 -3.48 0.82 2.65
CA LYS A 92 -3.22 -0.41 3.41
C LYS A 92 -2.02 -1.13 2.83
N ARG A 93 -1.17 -1.63 3.70
CA ARG A 93 -0.06 -2.51 3.36
C ARG A 93 -0.55 -3.94 3.26
N PHE A 94 0.23 -4.79 2.61
CA PHE A 94 -0.06 -6.22 2.49
C PHE A 94 -0.37 -6.90 3.83
N ASN A 95 0.38 -6.56 4.89
CA ASN A 95 0.20 -7.13 6.23
C ASN A 95 -1.00 -6.56 7.01
N GLU A 96 -1.63 -5.49 6.52
CA GLU A 96 -2.84 -4.88 7.09
C GLU A 96 -4.12 -5.42 6.44
N LEU A 97 -3.98 -6.17 5.35
CA LEU A 97 -5.11 -6.79 4.67
C LEU A 97 -5.65 -7.99 5.47
N PRO A 98 -6.98 -8.23 5.41
CA PRO A 98 -7.55 -9.46 5.93
C PRO A 98 -6.91 -10.70 5.30
N ARG A 99 -6.64 -11.74 6.10
CA ARG A 99 -6.04 -13.00 5.61
C ARG A 99 -6.74 -13.60 4.39
N LYS A 100 -8.06 -13.43 4.30
CA LYS A 100 -8.87 -13.89 3.16
C LYS A 100 -8.50 -13.19 1.84
N GLU A 101 -8.16 -11.90 1.88
CA GLU A 101 -7.80 -11.11 0.71
C GLU A 101 -6.34 -11.40 0.31
N VAL A 102 -5.46 -11.51 1.31
CA VAL A 102 -4.05 -11.87 1.10
C VAL A 102 -3.88 -13.25 0.46
N ARG A 103 -4.73 -14.22 0.82
CA ARG A 103 -4.66 -15.58 0.27
C ARG A 103 -4.83 -15.62 -1.24
N ASP A 104 -5.60 -14.67 -1.79
CA ASP A 104 -5.95 -14.63 -3.21
C ASP A 104 -4.92 -13.79 -4.00
N ILE A 105 -3.80 -13.39 -3.37
CA ILE A 105 -2.71 -12.61 -3.97
C ILE A 105 -1.43 -13.44 -3.95
N ASP A 106 -0.82 -13.61 -5.13
CA ASP A 106 0.53 -14.17 -5.28
C ASP A 106 1.55 -13.03 -5.45
N PRO A 107 2.47 -12.82 -4.47
CA PRO A 107 3.51 -11.83 -4.60
C PRO A 107 4.49 -12.07 -5.75
N GLU A 108 4.58 -13.29 -6.29
CA GLU A 108 5.52 -13.69 -7.35
C GLU A 108 6.98 -13.28 -7.05
N GLY A 109 7.40 -13.42 -5.79
CA GLY A 109 8.75 -13.05 -5.34
C GLY A 109 8.99 -11.55 -5.16
N LYS A 110 8.01 -10.69 -5.43
CA LYS A 110 8.08 -9.25 -5.17
C LYS A 110 7.98 -8.94 -3.68
N LEU A 111 8.55 -7.82 -3.26
CA LEU A 111 8.56 -7.41 -1.86
C LEU A 111 7.17 -6.94 -1.42
N VAL A 112 6.54 -7.68 -0.52
CA VAL A 112 5.20 -7.35 0.00
C VAL A 112 5.13 -6.03 0.76
N GLU A 113 6.27 -5.54 1.27
CA GLU A 113 6.40 -4.22 1.91
C GLU A 113 6.17 -3.06 0.93
N ASN A 114 6.31 -3.31 -0.37
CA ASN A 114 6.10 -2.33 -1.43
C ASN A 114 4.70 -2.42 -2.07
N MET A 115 3.85 -3.35 -1.60
CA MET A 115 2.49 -3.54 -2.10
C MET A 115 1.53 -2.67 -1.28
N ILE A 116 0.95 -1.67 -1.94
CA ILE A 116 0.05 -0.70 -1.33
C ILE A 116 -1.33 -0.85 -1.94
N PHE A 117 -2.35 -1.02 -1.11
CA PHE A 117 -3.72 -1.25 -1.50
C PHE A 117 -4.59 -0.07 -1.07
N LEU A 118 -5.28 0.53 -2.03
CA LEU A 118 -6.01 1.77 -1.80
C LEU A 118 -7.49 1.46 -1.65
N TYR A 119 -8.07 1.86 -0.54
CA TYR A 119 -9.48 1.65 -0.25
C TYR A 119 -10.21 2.98 -0.07
N TYR A 120 -11.41 3.07 -0.60
CA TYR A 120 -12.35 4.13 -0.30
C TYR A 120 -13.65 3.51 0.21
N LYS A 121 -14.05 3.85 1.43
CA LYS A 121 -15.25 3.28 2.10
C LYS A 121 -15.30 1.75 2.03
N ASN A 122 -14.18 1.11 2.40
CA ASN A 122 -13.96 -0.35 2.39
C ASN A 122 -14.05 -1.04 1.01
N ARG A 123 -14.05 -0.28 -0.10
CA ARG A 123 -13.94 -0.83 -1.46
C ARG A 123 -12.53 -0.60 -1.99
N LEU A 124 -11.92 -1.65 -2.55
CA LEU A 124 -10.63 -1.54 -3.23
C LEU A 124 -10.80 -0.64 -4.46
N LEU A 125 -9.96 0.38 -4.57
CA LEU A 125 -9.91 1.32 -5.69
C LEU A 125 -8.84 0.90 -6.69
N THR A 126 -7.62 0.70 -6.20
CA THR A 126 -6.50 0.18 -6.98
C THR A 126 -5.46 -0.46 -6.05
N SER A 127 -4.56 -1.24 -6.64
CA SER A 127 -3.41 -1.82 -5.97
C SER A 127 -2.15 -1.33 -6.67
N LEU A 128 -1.17 -0.86 -5.91
CA LEU A 128 0.08 -0.32 -6.40
C LEU A 128 1.25 -1.18 -5.93
N TYR A 129 2.22 -1.39 -6.80
CA TYR A 129 3.52 -1.93 -6.43
C TYR A 129 4.58 -0.85 -6.67
N VAL A 130 5.32 -0.53 -5.61
CA VAL A 130 6.38 0.48 -5.62
C VAL A 130 7.74 -0.19 -5.82
N GLU A 131 8.56 0.36 -6.70
CA GLU A 131 9.92 -0.09 -6.91
C GLU A 131 10.79 1.12 -7.25
N ASP A 132 12.02 1.17 -6.71
CA ASP A 132 13.00 2.22 -7.00
C ASP A 132 12.44 3.66 -6.98
N GLY A 133 11.61 3.97 -5.98
CA GLY A 133 11.05 5.30 -5.79
C GLY A 133 9.84 5.64 -6.68
N LYS A 134 9.36 4.70 -7.50
CA LYS A 134 8.30 4.89 -8.50
C LYS A 134 7.27 3.77 -8.47
N ILE A 135 6.16 3.95 -9.20
CA ILE A 135 5.14 2.94 -9.41
C ILE A 135 5.61 1.97 -10.49
N ALA A 136 5.88 0.72 -10.13
CA ALA A 136 6.20 -0.32 -11.10
C ALA A 136 4.96 -1.07 -11.59
N SER A 137 3.87 -1.05 -10.82
CA SER A 137 2.58 -1.60 -11.24
C SER A 137 1.44 -0.85 -10.58
N PHE A 138 0.34 -0.64 -11.30
CA PHE A 138 -0.94 -0.21 -10.75
C PHE A 138 -2.08 -1.18 -11.13
N THR A 139 -1.73 -2.39 -11.55
CA THR A 139 -2.67 -3.42 -11.99
C THR A 139 -2.44 -4.72 -11.22
N LEU A 140 -3.51 -5.29 -10.70
CA LEU A 140 -3.54 -6.64 -10.15
C LEU A 140 -4.34 -7.53 -11.10
N VAL A 141 -3.69 -8.52 -11.71
CA VAL A 141 -4.33 -9.42 -12.70
C VAL A 141 -4.41 -10.85 -12.18
N SER A 142 -5.54 -11.52 -12.39
CA SER A 142 -5.68 -12.94 -12.06
C SER A 142 -5.02 -13.80 -13.14
N LYS A 143 -4.18 -14.75 -12.71
CA LYS A 143 -3.64 -15.82 -13.56
C LYS A 143 -4.47 -17.08 -13.31
N GLY A 144 -4.61 -17.97 -14.30
CA GLY A 144 -5.52 -19.13 -14.33
C GLY A 144 -5.61 -20.09 -13.12
N ASN A 145 -4.85 -19.86 -12.05
CA ASN A 145 -5.02 -20.44 -10.71
C ASN A 145 -5.84 -19.56 -9.75
N GLU A 146 -6.59 -18.57 -10.27
CA GLU A 146 -7.40 -17.58 -9.54
C GLU A 146 -6.61 -16.55 -8.71
N LEU A 147 -5.32 -16.78 -8.46
CA LEU A 147 -4.46 -15.84 -7.73
C LEU A 147 -4.13 -14.60 -8.56
N ALA A 148 -4.25 -13.46 -7.91
CA ALA A 148 -3.95 -12.16 -8.50
C ALA A 148 -2.48 -11.78 -8.25
N HIS A 149 -1.81 -11.19 -9.24
CA HIS A 149 -0.41 -10.77 -9.15
C HIS A 149 -0.21 -9.38 -9.77
N PHE A 150 0.86 -8.72 -9.35
CA PHE A 150 1.28 -7.44 -9.94
C PHE A 150 2.05 -7.66 -11.24
N VAL A 151 1.60 -7.01 -12.31
CA VAL A 151 2.31 -6.95 -13.60
C VAL A 151 3.14 -5.68 -13.63
N THR A 152 4.46 -5.82 -13.63
CA THR A 152 5.37 -4.69 -13.81
C THR A 152 5.51 -4.36 -15.29
N TYR A 153 5.56 -3.07 -15.61
CA TYR A 153 5.61 -2.60 -17.00
C TYR A 153 7.04 -2.43 -17.51
#